data_AF-A0A7S7ZEA1-F1
#
_entry.id   AF-A0A7S7ZEA1-F1
#
_cell.length_a   1.000
_cell.length_b   1.000
_cell.length_c   1.000
_cell.angle_alpha   90.00
_cell.angle_beta   90.00
_cell.angle_gamma   90.00
#
_symmetry.space_group_name_H-M   'P 1'
#
loop_
_entity.id
_entity.type
_entity.pdbx_description
1 polymer ?
#
loop_
_entity_poly.entity_id
_entity_poly.type
_entity_poly.pdbx_seq_one_letter_code
_entity_poly.pdbx_strand_id
1 'polypeptide(L)'
;MPKFLRIGLHQSNVSGYTSKAWCVRRVGTAVFLKWGAVEVQGAGKGRKVYWTHLPQEKTVRCGTVQRAQDYTRSAIARRRSHDYQPLTGAIATRRKSANGSAELKQALATILIVDIVGSTAKAAKLGDARWTKVMGLYYAAVRKELKSSRGKEVVTTGDGVLATFKAPAAGINCATAIKKAVRTLGLDIRVGLHAGEYTMSGGEMVGLAFHIGTRVAAKARSGEVLVSSAVKDLLASQSQIRLRDHGSHQLKGVPARWRLYRVED
;
A
#
# COMPACT_ATOMS: atom_id res chain seq x y z
N MET A 1 13.15 -16.74 -19.24
CA MET A 1 13.19 -16.48 -17.78
C MET A 1 11.78 -16.13 -17.32
N PRO A 2 11.16 -16.91 -16.43
CA PRO A 2 9.86 -16.53 -15.89
C PRO A 2 10.05 -15.36 -14.91
N LYS A 3 9.37 -14.25 -15.20
CA LYS A 3 9.37 -13.01 -14.43
C LYS A 3 7.95 -12.71 -14.05
N PHE A 4 7.71 -12.35 -12.80
CA PHE A 4 6.37 -12.24 -12.25
C PHE A 4 6.17 -10.84 -11.69
N LEU A 5 5.24 -10.09 -12.26
CA LEU A 5 4.79 -8.80 -11.73
C LEU A 5 3.59 -9.06 -10.82
N ARG A 6 3.68 -8.75 -9.51
CA ARG A 6 2.49 -8.82 -8.65
C ARG A 6 1.53 -7.73 -9.12
N ILE A 7 0.42 -8.12 -9.73
CA ILE A 7 -0.65 -7.20 -10.06
C ILE A 7 -1.73 -7.44 -9.00
N GLY A 8 -2.16 -6.39 -8.30
CA GLY A 8 -3.34 -6.54 -7.45
C GLY A 8 -4.50 -7.01 -8.34
N LEU A 9 -5.25 -8.03 -7.92
CA LEU A 9 -6.31 -8.76 -8.64
C LEU A 9 -7.39 -7.91 -9.38
N HIS A 10 -7.32 -6.57 -9.30
CA HIS A 10 -8.22 -5.60 -9.93
C HIS A 10 -7.51 -4.39 -10.53
N GLN A 11 -6.43 -4.58 -11.28
CA GLN A 11 -5.71 -3.47 -11.93
C GLN A 11 -5.72 -3.56 -13.45
N SER A 12 -6.73 -2.93 -14.06
CA SER A 12 -6.55 -2.26 -15.35
C SER A 12 -5.92 -0.89 -15.09
N ASN A 13 -4.64 -0.76 -15.43
CA ASN A 13 -3.97 0.48 -15.83
C ASN A 13 -4.18 1.75 -14.99
N VAL A 14 -3.40 1.94 -13.93
CA VAL A 14 -3.04 3.30 -13.49
C VAL A 14 -1.57 3.30 -13.05
N SER A 15 -0.77 4.15 -13.68
CA SER A 15 0.63 4.42 -13.32
C SER A 15 0.74 4.91 -11.87
N GLY A 16 1.81 4.52 -11.17
CA GLY A 16 2.20 5.18 -9.90
C GLY A 16 2.43 4.27 -8.69
N TYR A 17 2.50 2.95 -8.84
CA TYR A 17 2.74 2.03 -7.71
C TYR A 17 3.91 1.08 -7.91
N THR A 18 4.59 0.82 -6.79
CA THR A 18 5.64 -0.19 -6.62
C THR A 18 5.05 -1.60 -6.61
N SER A 19 5.03 -2.26 -7.76
CA SER A 19 4.79 -3.70 -7.83
C SER A 19 6.02 -4.46 -7.32
N LYS A 20 5.90 -5.73 -6.90
CA LYS A 20 7.09 -6.57 -6.65
C LYS A 20 7.38 -7.41 -7.89
N ALA A 21 8.59 -7.28 -8.43
CA ALA A 21 9.07 -8.18 -9.48
C ALA A 21 10.07 -9.18 -8.93
N TRP A 22 10.09 -10.36 -9.53
CA TRP A 22 11.03 -11.43 -9.22
C TRP A 22 11.58 -12.03 -10.51
N CYS A 23 12.87 -12.34 -10.52
CA CYS A 23 13.51 -13.13 -11.57
C CYS A 23 14.08 -14.41 -10.95
N VAL A 24 13.83 -15.54 -11.60
CA VAL A 24 14.46 -16.82 -11.28
C VAL A 24 15.30 -17.26 -12.48
N ARG A 25 16.59 -17.52 -12.26
CA ARG A 25 17.53 -18.02 -13.28
C ARG A 25 18.27 -19.23 -12.74
N ARG A 26 18.39 -20.30 -13.53
CA ARG A 26 19.23 -21.45 -13.20
C ARG A 26 20.48 -21.43 -14.08
N VAL A 27 21.64 -21.75 -13.51
CA VAL A 27 22.88 -22.05 -14.26
C VAL A 27 23.50 -23.27 -13.60
N GLY A 28 23.58 -24.39 -14.34
CA GLY A 28 24.04 -25.65 -13.79
C GLY A 28 23.25 -26.08 -12.55
N THR A 29 23.95 -26.20 -11.41
CA THR A 29 23.43 -26.60 -10.10
C THR A 29 23.04 -25.40 -9.21
N ALA A 30 23.19 -24.17 -9.70
CA ALA A 30 22.87 -22.95 -8.97
C ALA A 30 21.56 -22.30 -9.46
N VAL A 31 20.80 -21.74 -8.52
CA VAL A 31 19.59 -20.95 -8.78
C VAL A 31 19.78 -19.54 -8.25
N PHE A 32 19.63 -18.55 -9.12
CA PHE A 32 19.69 -17.13 -8.81
C PHE A 32 18.28 -16.58 -8.69
N LEU A 33 18.01 -15.92 -7.57
CA LEU A 33 16.78 -15.22 -7.26
C LEU A 33 17.09 -13.73 -7.18
N LYS A 34 16.26 -12.91 -7.82
CA LYS A 34 16.38 -11.45 -7.79
C LYS A 34 15.01 -10.84 -7.57
N TRP A 35 14.87 -9.88 -6.65
CA TRP A 35 13.56 -9.31 -6.32
C TRP A 35 13.62 -7.90 -5.75
N GLY A 36 12.51 -7.18 -5.88
CA GLY A 36 12.44 -5.80 -5.43
C GLY A 36 11.16 -5.11 -5.87
N ALA A 37 11.01 -3.87 -5.41
CA ALA A 37 9.98 -2.97 -5.88
C ALA A 37 10.26 -2.52 -7.33
N VAL A 38 9.20 -2.42 -8.12
CA VAL A 38 9.24 -1.96 -9.51
C VAL A 38 8.14 -0.96 -9.81
N GLU A 39 8.46 0.06 -10.58
CA GLU A 39 7.51 1.01 -11.15
C GLU A 39 7.04 0.48 -12.52
N VAL A 40 5.75 0.62 -12.80
CA VAL A 40 5.15 0.25 -14.09
C VAL A 40 4.66 1.52 -14.79
N GLN A 41 5.20 1.80 -15.97
CA GLN A 41 4.76 2.87 -16.85
C GLN A 41 3.98 2.30 -18.03
N GLY A 42 2.79 2.85 -18.27
CA GLY A 42 1.92 2.44 -19.36
C GLY A 42 1.09 1.18 -19.07
N ALA A 43 0.43 0.68 -20.11
CA ALA A 43 -0.66 -0.28 -20.04
C ALA A 43 -0.50 -1.42 -21.07
N GLY A 44 -1.06 -2.59 -20.78
CA GLY A 44 -1.09 -3.71 -21.73
C GLY A 44 0.29 -4.22 -22.17
N LYS A 45 0.42 -4.67 -23.43
CA LYS A 45 1.65 -5.26 -23.99
C LYS A 45 2.82 -4.26 -24.11
N GLY A 46 2.55 -2.95 -24.08
CA GLY A 46 3.55 -1.88 -24.22
C GLY A 46 4.09 -1.32 -22.90
N ARG A 47 3.67 -1.88 -21.75
CA ARG A 47 4.10 -1.37 -20.43
C ARG A 47 5.60 -1.55 -20.22
N LYS A 48 6.25 -0.54 -19.66
CA LYS A 48 7.64 -0.57 -19.23
C LYS A 48 7.72 -0.78 -17.73
N VAL A 49 8.65 -1.63 -17.29
CA VAL A 49 8.84 -1.96 -15.87
C VAL A 49 10.27 -1.64 -15.48
N TYR A 50 10.43 -0.94 -14.36
CA TYR A 50 11.73 -0.46 -13.86
C TYR A 50 11.90 -0.85 -12.41
N TRP A 51 13.09 -1.30 -12.00
CA TRP A 51 13.40 -1.42 -10.58
C TRP A 51 13.43 -0.03 -9.94
N THR A 52 12.71 0.16 -8.83
CA THR A 52 12.71 1.45 -8.11
C THR A 52 13.98 1.65 -7.27
N HIS A 53 14.55 0.55 -6.78
CA HIS A 53 15.86 0.51 -6.11
C HIS A 53 16.69 -0.65 -6.64
N LEU A 54 17.95 -0.77 -6.18
CA LEU A 54 18.73 -1.97 -6.43
C LEU A 54 17.97 -3.20 -5.87
N PRO A 55 17.56 -4.14 -6.72
CA PRO A 55 16.88 -5.35 -6.29
C PRO A 55 17.80 -6.22 -5.41
N GLN A 56 17.20 -6.88 -4.44
CA GLN A 56 17.87 -7.89 -3.64
C GLN A 56 18.15 -9.13 -4.47
N GLU A 57 19.27 -9.80 -4.19
CA GLU A 57 19.72 -10.98 -4.91
C GLU A 57 20.10 -12.09 -3.94
N LYS A 58 19.80 -13.34 -4.30
CA LYS A 58 20.19 -14.54 -3.55
C LYS A 58 20.57 -15.65 -4.52
N THR A 59 21.69 -16.29 -4.25
CA THR A 59 22.13 -17.50 -4.96
C THR A 59 21.92 -18.71 -4.07
N VAL A 60 21.29 -19.74 -4.62
CA VAL A 60 21.04 -21.03 -3.96
C VAL A 60 21.86 -22.08 -4.69
N ARG A 61 22.78 -22.73 -3.98
CA ARG A 61 23.58 -23.85 -4.51
C ARG A 61 22.85 -25.15 -4.18
N CYS A 62 22.38 -25.87 -5.19
CA CYS A 62 21.55 -27.07 -5.00
C CYS A 62 22.34 -28.38 -5.05
N GLY A 63 23.65 -28.33 -5.33
CA GLY A 63 24.55 -29.48 -5.40
C GLY A 63 24.38 -30.33 -6.66
N THR A 64 23.15 -30.56 -7.13
CA THR A 64 22.86 -31.32 -8.36
C THR A 64 21.95 -30.55 -9.31
N VAL A 65 21.96 -30.95 -10.59
CA VAL A 65 21.10 -30.36 -11.63
C VAL A 65 19.63 -30.62 -11.32
N GLN A 66 19.29 -31.84 -10.89
CA GLN A 66 17.92 -32.23 -10.54
C GLN A 66 17.35 -31.37 -9.40
N ARG A 67 18.10 -31.22 -8.30
CA ARG A 67 17.68 -30.38 -7.17
C ARG A 67 17.51 -28.91 -7.57
N ALA A 68 18.34 -28.40 -8.48
CA ALA A 68 18.19 -27.05 -9.01
C ALA A 68 16.92 -26.89 -9.87
N GLN A 69 16.54 -27.91 -10.65
CA GLN A 69 15.29 -27.94 -11.41
C GLN A 69 14.07 -27.96 -10.48
N ASP A 70 14.07 -28.82 -9.47
CA ASP A 70 12.97 -28.96 -8.50
C ASP A 70 12.80 -27.68 -7.67
N TYR A 71 13.91 -27.07 -7.25
CA TYR A 71 13.90 -25.79 -6.55
C TYR A 71 13.31 -24.68 -7.44
N THR A 72 13.73 -24.61 -8.70
CA THR A 72 13.22 -23.62 -9.67
C THR A 72 11.72 -23.78 -9.87
N ARG A 73 11.24 -25.01 -10.08
CA ARG A 73 9.82 -25.33 -10.24
C ARG A 73 9.01 -24.93 -9.01
N SER A 74 9.49 -25.29 -7.82
CA SER A 74 8.86 -24.94 -6.54
C SER A 74 8.85 -23.44 -6.27
N ALA A 75 9.96 -22.74 -6.57
CA ALA A 75 10.08 -21.30 -6.42
C ALA A 75 9.11 -20.55 -7.36
N ILE A 76 8.88 -21.06 -8.57
CA ILE A 76 7.89 -20.52 -9.51
C ILE A 76 6.46 -20.83 -9.03
N ALA A 77 6.19 -22.08 -8.65
CA ALA A 77 4.86 -22.53 -8.22
C ALA A 77 4.35 -21.78 -6.98
N ARG A 78 5.18 -21.64 -5.94
CA ARG A 78 4.86 -20.85 -4.73
C ARG A 78 4.52 -19.38 -5.02
N ARG A 79 4.97 -18.87 -6.16
CA ARG A 79 4.73 -17.48 -6.56
C ARG A 79 3.51 -17.37 -7.46
N ARG A 80 3.26 -18.33 -8.35
CA ARG A 80 2.03 -18.41 -9.16
C ARG A 80 0.72 -18.53 -8.36
N SER A 81 0.79 -18.83 -7.06
CA SER A 81 -0.38 -18.81 -6.16
C SER A 81 -0.90 -17.40 -5.83
N HIS A 82 -0.23 -16.34 -6.30
CA HIS A 82 -0.82 -15.00 -6.33
C HIS A 82 -0.98 -14.52 -7.78
N ASP A 83 -1.77 -13.48 -8.01
CA ASP A 83 -2.03 -12.94 -9.35
C ASP A 83 -0.80 -12.22 -9.90
N TYR A 84 0.05 -12.98 -10.57
CA TYR A 84 1.30 -12.52 -11.14
C TYR A 84 1.30 -12.65 -12.66
N GLN A 85 1.48 -11.54 -13.36
CA GLN A 85 1.62 -11.59 -14.81
C GLN A 85 3.08 -11.84 -15.25
N PRO A 86 3.29 -12.68 -16.28
CA PRO A 86 4.58 -12.81 -16.93
C PRO A 86 5.07 -11.46 -17.49
N LEU A 87 6.35 -11.12 -17.27
CA LEU A 87 7.01 -10.00 -17.94
C LEU A 87 7.92 -10.48 -19.07
N THR A 88 7.76 -9.88 -20.25
CA THR A 88 8.65 -10.05 -21.41
C THR A 88 9.76 -9.00 -21.38
N GLY A 89 11.02 -9.41 -21.56
CA GLY A 89 12.18 -8.50 -21.61
C GLY A 89 12.89 -8.25 -20.26
N ALA A 90 14.07 -7.61 -20.30
CA ALA A 90 14.86 -7.25 -19.11
C ALA A 90 14.22 -6.09 -18.34
N ILE A 91 14.25 -6.12 -17.01
CA ILE A 91 13.82 -4.99 -16.19
C ILE A 91 15.06 -4.11 -16.02
N ALA A 92 15.05 -2.95 -16.65
CA ALA A 92 16.15 -2.00 -16.54
C ALA A 92 16.18 -1.40 -15.13
N THR A 93 17.39 -1.23 -14.59
CA THR A 93 17.60 -0.32 -13.47
C THR A 93 17.48 1.09 -14.02
N ARG A 94 16.64 1.94 -13.43
CA ARG A 94 16.54 3.34 -13.86
C ARG A 94 17.87 4.04 -13.55
N ARG A 95 18.75 4.23 -14.55
CA ARG A 95 19.88 5.16 -14.44
C ARG A 95 19.28 6.57 -14.41
N LYS A 96 19.38 7.27 -13.28
CA LYS A 96 19.09 8.71 -13.21
C LYS A 96 19.99 9.42 -14.22
N SER A 97 19.44 10.31 -15.05
CA SER A 97 20.27 11.36 -15.63
C SER A 97 20.83 12.19 -14.48
N ALA A 98 22.14 12.42 -14.48
CA ALA A 98 22.83 13.24 -13.49
C ALA A 98 22.46 14.75 -13.60
N ASN A 99 21.55 15.11 -14.50
CA ASN A 99 21.02 16.47 -14.59
C ASN A 99 19.68 16.55 -13.88
N GLY A 100 19.71 17.19 -12.71
CA GLY A 100 18.54 17.52 -11.93
C GLY A 100 18.79 17.32 -10.45
N SER A 101 19.49 18.26 -9.83
CA SER A 101 19.17 18.71 -8.47
C SER A 101 17.71 19.18 -8.47
N ALA A 102 16.76 18.25 -8.56
CA ALA A 102 15.35 18.55 -8.44
C ALA A 102 15.14 18.99 -7.00
N GLU A 103 14.82 20.27 -6.81
CA GLU A 103 14.29 20.77 -5.54
C GLU A 103 13.31 19.75 -4.97
N LEU A 104 13.61 19.25 -3.76
CA LEU A 104 12.67 18.44 -3.01
C LEU A 104 11.44 19.31 -2.74
N LYS A 105 10.39 19.19 -3.57
CA LYS A 105 9.12 19.86 -3.32
C LYS A 105 8.50 19.26 -2.06
N GLN A 106 8.58 20.01 -0.97
CA GLN A 106 7.88 19.73 0.28
C GLN A 106 6.42 20.13 0.12
N ALA A 107 5.52 19.25 0.53
CA ALA A 107 4.08 19.47 0.45
C ALA A 107 3.40 18.94 1.72
N LEU A 108 2.28 19.56 2.08
CA LEU A 108 1.41 19.11 3.16
C LEU A 108 0.31 18.20 2.61
N ALA A 109 0.03 17.09 3.28
CA ALA A 109 -1.14 16.26 2.99
C ALA A 109 -1.81 15.76 4.26
N THR A 110 -3.11 15.53 4.16
CA THR A 110 -3.85 14.65 5.09
C THR A 110 -3.72 13.22 4.58
N ILE A 111 -3.12 12.36 5.40
CA ILE A 111 -2.86 10.96 5.12
C ILE A 111 -3.94 10.13 5.82
N LEU A 112 -4.56 9.23 5.07
CA LEU A 112 -5.57 8.29 5.52
C LEU A 112 -5.01 6.88 5.41
N ILE A 113 -5.12 6.12 6.50
CA ILE A 113 -4.75 4.71 6.57
C ILE A 113 -6.00 3.93 6.95
N VAL A 114 -6.36 2.94 6.14
CA VAL A 114 -7.45 2.00 6.38
C VAL A 114 -6.86 0.61 6.51
N ASP A 115 -7.36 -0.17 7.47
CA ASP A 115 -6.95 -1.56 7.67
C ASP A 115 -8.16 -2.42 8.06
N ILE A 116 -8.28 -3.63 7.49
CA ILE A 116 -9.39 -4.54 7.77
C ILE A 116 -9.11 -5.27 9.09
N VAL A 117 -10.09 -5.21 9.99
CA VAL A 117 -9.99 -5.86 11.30
C VAL A 117 -10.11 -7.37 11.15
N GLY A 118 -9.09 -8.09 11.64
CA GLY A 118 -9.08 -9.56 11.65
C GLY A 118 -9.04 -10.17 10.24
N SER A 119 -8.49 -9.46 9.26
CA SER A 119 -8.41 -9.87 7.85
C SER A 119 -7.87 -11.29 7.66
N THR A 120 -6.76 -11.65 8.32
CA THR A 120 -6.14 -12.98 8.22
C THR A 120 -7.06 -14.09 8.72
N ALA A 121 -7.74 -13.87 9.85
CA ALA A 121 -8.69 -14.85 10.40
C ALA A 121 -9.92 -15.01 9.50
N LYS A 122 -10.42 -13.89 8.93
CA LYS A 122 -11.51 -13.91 7.95
C LYS A 122 -11.10 -14.63 6.66
N ALA A 123 -9.91 -14.37 6.14
CA ALA A 123 -9.37 -15.03 4.97
C ALA A 123 -9.26 -16.55 5.18
N ALA A 124 -8.72 -16.98 6.33
CA ALA A 124 -8.61 -18.40 6.69
C ALA A 124 -10.00 -19.09 6.78
N LYS A 125 -10.98 -18.43 7.39
CA LYS A 125 -12.36 -18.95 7.52
C LYS A 125 -13.08 -19.04 6.17
N LEU A 126 -12.87 -18.06 5.29
CA LEU A 126 -13.55 -17.99 3.99
C LEU A 126 -12.88 -18.86 2.92
N GLY A 127 -11.56 -19.06 3.02
CA GLY A 127 -10.75 -19.66 1.96
C GLY A 127 -10.47 -18.66 0.83
N ASP A 128 -9.36 -18.89 0.12
CA ASP A 128 -8.77 -17.92 -0.82
C ASP A 128 -9.76 -17.42 -1.88
N ALA A 129 -10.51 -18.32 -2.52
CA ALA A 129 -11.42 -17.95 -3.61
C ALA A 129 -12.53 -16.99 -3.16
N ARG A 130 -13.12 -17.21 -1.98
CA ARG A 130 -14.15 -16.32 -1.42
C ARG A 130 -13.54 -15.03 -0.89
N TRP A 131 -12.38 -15.12 -0.24
CA TRP A 131 -11.66 -13.94 0.22
C TRP A 131 -11.29 -13.00 -0.92
N THR A 132 -10.82 -13.53 -2.05
CA THR A 132 -10.54 -12.74 -3.26
C THR A 132 -11.76 -11.95 -3.74
N LYS A 133 -12.95 -12.57 -3.76
CA LYS A 133 -14.20 -11.87 -4.14
C LYS A 133 -14.55 -10.74 -3.16
N VAL A 134 -14.45 -11.00 -1.85
CA VAL A 134 -14.68 -10.00 -0.80
C VAL A 134 -13.70 -8.84 -0.93
N MET A 135 -12.42 -9.13 -1.19
CA MET A 135 -11.41 -8.10 -1.39
C MET A 135 -11.67 -7.25 -2.63
N GLY A 136 -12.17 -7.84 -3.72
CA GLY A 136 -12.58 -7.10 -4.90
C GLY A 136 -13.67 -6.07 -4.61
N LEU A 137 -14.71 -6.47 -3.88
CA LEU A 137 -15.78 -5.59 -3.45
C LEU A 137 -15.29 -4.50 -2.48
N TYR A 138 -14.41 -4.86 -1.55
CA TYR A 138 -13.77 -3.90 -0.63
C TYR A 138 -13.01 -2.81 -1.40
N TYR A 139 -12.13 -3.19 -2.33
CA TYR A 139 -11.36 -2.21 -3.11
C TYR A 139 -12.25 -1.34 -3.98
N ALA A 140 -13.30 -1.91 -4.58
CA ALA A 140 -14.28 -1.15 -5.35
C ALA A 140 -14.99 -0.10 -4.48
N ALA A 141 -15.45 -0.48 -3.28
CA ALA A 141 -16.06 0.43 -2.32
C ALA A 141 -15.10 1.54 -1.89
N VAL A 142 -13.87 1.19 -1.51
CA VAL A 142 -12.84 2.16 -1.10
C VAL A 142 -12.56 3.16 -2.23
N ARG A 143 -12.32 2.69 -3.45
CA ARG A 143 -12.00 3.57 -4.60
C ARG A 143 -13.14 4.49 -4.98
N LYS A 144 -14.38 4.03 -4.86
CA LYS A 144 -15.58 4.87 -5.06
C LYS A 144 -15.57 6.05 -4.09
N GLU A 145 -15.32 5.80 -2.80
CA GLU A 145 -15.32 6.85 -1.79
C GLU A 145 -14.09 7.76 -1.87
N LEU A 146 -12.92 7.22 -2.22
CA LEU A 146 -11.72 8.01 -2.52
C LEU A 146 -12.00 8.97 -3.67
N LYS A 147 -12.57 8.49 -4.78
CA LYS A 147 -12.91 9.33 -5.94
C LYS A 147 -13.90 10.43 -5.56
N SER A 148 -14.97 10.08 -4.85
CA SER A 148 -16.02 11.01 -4.43
C SER A 148 -15.49 12.11 -3.51
N SER A 149 -14.50 11.79 -2.67
CA SER A 149 -13.86 12.72 -1.75
C SER A 149 -12.58 13.37 -2.31
N ARG A 150 -12.29 13.20 -3.62
CA ARG A 150 -11.08 13.69 -4.29
C ARG A 150 -9.76 13.25 -3.63
N GLY A 151 -9.78 12.08 -3.01
CA GLY A 151 -8.60 11.41 -2.45
C GLY A 151 -7.73 10.80 -3.52
N LYS A 152 -6.43 10.76 -3.27
CA LYS A 152 -5.45 10.04 -4.10
C LYS A 152 -5.02 8.79 -3.35
N GLU A 153 -5.37 7.62 -3.86
CA GLU A 153 -4.77 6.36 -3.42
C GLU A 153 -3.23 6.51 -3.60
N VAL A 154 -2.44 6.05 -2.64
CA VAL A 154 -0.96 6.08 -2.69
C VAL A 154 -0.34 4.69 -2.55
N VAL A 155 -0.83 3.84 -1.65
CA VAL A 155 -0.37 2.45 -1.46
C VAL A 155 -1.56 1.56 -1.09
N THR A 156 -1.56 0.30 -1.54
CA THR A 156 -2.43 -0.76 -0.99
C THR A 156 -1.58 -1.93 -0.51
N THR A 157 -1.92 -2.50 0.65
CA THR A 157 -1.16 -3.60 1.28
C THR A 157 -2.07 -4.77 1.59
N GLY A 158 -2.61 -5.44 0.57
CA GLY A 158 -3.43 -6.64 0.76
C GLY A 158 -4.80 -6.32 1.34
N ASP A 159 -4.88 -6.03 2.63
CA ASP A 159 -6.04 -5.59 3.40
C ASP A 159 -6.01 -4.09 3.76
N GLY A 160 -4.84 -3.45 3.69
CA GLY A 160 -4.66 -2.04 3.99
C GLY A 160 -4.73 -1.11 2.78
N VAL A 161 -5.12 0.15 3.00
CA VAL A 161 -5.10 1.25 2.03
C VAL A 161 -4.47 2.50 2.64
N LEU A 162 -3.58 3.14 1.89
CA LEU A 162 -3.01 4.46 2.16
C LEU A 162 -3.48 5.41 1.08
N ALA A 163 -4.10 6.53 1.48
CA ALA A 163 -4.49 7.60 0.58
C ALA A 163 -4.11 8.98 1.13
N THR A 164 -4.08 9.98 0.27
CA THR A 164 -3.81 11.38 0.61
C THR A 164 -4.93 12.30 0.15
N PHE A 165 -5.15 13.36 0.92
CA PHE A 165 -6.13 14.42 0.68
C PHE A 165 -5.48 15.78 0.90
N LYS A 166 -5.96 16.78 0.17
CA LYS A 166 -5.56 18.17 0.39
C LYS A 166 -6.16 18.76 1.67
N ALA A 167 -7.35 18.31 2.06
CA ALA A 167 -8.10 18.86 3.18
C ALA A 167 -8.46 17.77 4.21
N PRO A 168 -8.28 18.03 5.53
CA PRO A 168 -8.66 17.13 6.61
C PRO A 168 -10.10 16.62 6.53
N ALA A 169 -11.06 17.53 6.32
CA ALA A 169 -12.47 17.21 6.28
C ALA A 169 -12.82 16.20 5.17
N ALA A 170 -12.19 16.31 4.00
CA ALA A 170 -12.39 15.38 2.90
C ALA A 170 -11.90 13.97 3.26
N GLY A 171 -10.76 13.86 3.95
CA GLY A 171 -10.24 12.58 4.45
C GLY A 171 -11.17 11.94 5.48
N ILE A 172 -11.67 12.72 6.43
CA ILE A 172 -12.58 12.23 7.48
C ILE A 172 -13.91 11.76 6.87
N ASN A 173 -14.50 12.54 5.98
CA ASN A 173 -15.74 12.17 5.30
C ASN A 173 -15.55 10.88 4.49
N CYS A 174 -14.43 10.76 3.77
CA CYS A 174 -14.07 9.55 3.05
C CYS A 174 -13.94 8.35 4.00
N ALA A 175 -13.24 8.49 5.12
CA ALA A 175 -13.10 7.43 6.12
C ALA A 175 -14.46 6.94 6.65
N THR A 176 -15.35 7.86 6.99
CA THR A 176 -16.70 7.54 7.48
C THR A 176 -17.54 6.85 6.40
N ALA A 177 -17.44 7.30 5.14
CA ALA A 177 -18.14 6.67 4.02
C ALA A 177 -17.62 5.25 3.74
N ILE A 178 -16.29 5.05 3.73
CA ILE A 178 -15.68 3.72 3.56
C ILE A 178 -16.15 2.80 4.69
N LYS A 179 -16.10 3.25 5.96
CA LYS A 179 -16.57 2.48 7.13
C LYS A 179 -18.00 1.98 6.92
N LYS A 180 -18.91 2.84 6.47
CA LYS A 180 -20.31 2.49 6.19
C LYS A 180 -20.42 1.50 5.02
N ALA A 181 -19.72 1.75 3.92
CA ALA A 181 -19.77 0.92 2.73
C ALA A 181 -19.24 -0.51 2.98
N VAL A 182 -18.10 -0.65 3.64
CA VAL A 182 -17.47 -1.98 3.85
C VAL A 182 -18.20 -2.81 4.92
N ARG A 183 -18.93 -2.18 5.84
CA ARG A 183 -19.82 -2.89 6.77
C ARG A 183 -20.89 -3.70 6.06
N THR A 184 -21.39 -3.24 4.91
CA THR A 184 -22.34 -4.01 4.08
C THR A 184 -21.74 -5.31 3.53
N LEU A 185 -20.41 -5.42 3.52
CA LEU A 185 -19.65 -6.60 3.10
C LEU A 185 -19.31 -7.53 4.28
N GLY A 186 -19.81 -7.25 5.50
CA GLY A 186 -19.42 -7.98 6.71
C GLY A 186 -17.98 -7.70 7.16
N LEU A 187 -17.41 -6.56 6.72
CA LEU A 187 -16.08 -6.12 7.11
C LEU A 187 -16.17 -4.97 8.12
N ASP A 188 -15.33 -5.04 9.14
CA ASP A 188 -15.01 -3.89 9.95
C ASP A 188 -13.60 -3.43 9.60
N ILE A 189 -13.41 -2.12 9.64
CA ILE A 189 -12.12 -1.50 9.42
C ILE A 189 -11.76 -0.66 10.63
N ARG A 190 -10.47 -0.40 10.78
CA ARG A 190 -9.93 0.65 11.63
C ARG A 190 -9.27 1.69 10.73
N VAL A 191 -9.46 2.96 11.04
CA VAL A 191 -8.96 4.07 10.22
C VAL A 191 -8.18 5.06 11.07
N GLY A 192 -7.06 5.53 10.54
CA GLY A 192 -6.26 6.59 11.12
C GLY A 192 -6.02 7.71 10.13
N LEU A 193 -6.13 8.95 10.60
CA LEU A 193 -5.75 10.12 9.84
C LEU A 193 -4.68 10.94 10.56
N HIS A 194 -3.72 11.43 9.78
CA HIS A 194 -2.70 12.36 10.22
C HIS A 194 -2.45 13.41 9.14
N ALA A 195 -2.15 14.63 9.52
CA ALA A 195 -1.74 15.68 8.59
C ALA A 195 -0.29 16.06 8.87
N GLY A 196 0.52 16.08 7.81
CA GLY A 196 1.94 16.35 7.94
C GLY A 196 2.62 16.47 6.59
N GLU A 197 3.85 16.95 6.63
CA GLU A 197 4.63 17.22 5.44
C GLU A 197 5.28 15.96 4.88
N TYR A 198 5.47 15.95 3.57
CA TYR A 198 6.22 14.95 2.85
C TYR A 198 7.02 15.60 1.73
N THR A 199 8.07 14.92 1.30
CA THR A 199 8.86 15.31 0.12
C THR A 199 8.62 14.35 -1.02
N MET A 200 8.70 14.87 -2.24
CA MET A 200 8.73 14.05 -3.45
C MET A 200 10.17 13.74 -3.82
N SER A 201 10.59 12.49 -3.67
CA SER A 201 11.93 12.03 -4.05
C SER A 201 11.81 10.92 -5.08
N GLY A 202 12.29 11.15 -6.30
CA GLY A 202 12.27 10.12 -7.36
C GLY A 202 10.86 9.67 -7.79
N GLY A 203 9.82 10.47 -7.51
CA GLY A 203 8.41 10.11 -7.76
C GLY A 203 7.72 9.43 -6.58
N GLU A 204 8.44 9.15 -5.49
CA GLU A 204 7.89 8.58 -4.26
C GLU A 204 7.62 9.67 -3.21
N MET A 205 6.55 9.50 -2.45
CA MET A 205 6.26 10.35 -1.30
C MET A 205 6.99 9.80 -0.08
N VAL A 206 7.87 10.59 0.52
CA VAL A 206 8.67 10.19 1.69
C VAL A 206 8.43 11.19 2.81
N GLY A 207 8.19 10.70 4.02
CA GLY A 207 8.00 11.56 5.18
C GLY A 207 7.55 10.82 6.42
N LEU A 208 7.94 11.33 7.59
CA LEU A 208 7.53 10.78 8.89
C LEU A 208 5.99 10.76 9.04
N ALA A 209 5.28 11.68 8.37
CA ALA A 209 3.84 11.80 8.40
C ALA A 209 3.12 10.49 8.00
N PHE A 210 3.63 9.73 7.02
CA PHE A 210 3.04 8.44 6.63
C PHE A 210 3.15 7.39 7.74
N HIS A 211 4.28 7.37 8.43
CA HIS A 211 4.49 6.49 9.57
C HIS A 211 3.59 6.87 10.74
N ILE A 212 3.45 8.16 11.04
CA ILE A 212 2.55 8.65 12.09
C ILE A 212 1.11 8.24 11.77
N GLY A 213 0.62 8.48 10.56
CA GLY A 213 -0.72 8.04 10.14
C GLY A 213 -0.95 6.54 10.35
N THR A 214 0.05 5.72 10.02
CA THR A 214 0.00 4.26 10.25
C THR A 214 -0.10 3.93 11.75
N ARG A 215 0.63 4.67 12.60
CA ARG A 215 0.57 4.48 14.06
C ARG A 215 -0.74 4.97 14.65
N VAL A 216 -1.35 6.03 14.11
CA VAL A 216 -2.70 6.49 14.50
C VAL A 216 -3.73 5.40 14.18
N ALA A 217 -3.72 4.84 12.97
CA ALA A 217 -4.63 3.76 12.60
C ALA A 217 -4.46 2.52 13.48
N ALA A 218 -3.22 2.19 13.86
CA ALA A 218 -2.93 1.07 14.76
C ALA A 218 -3.49 1.26 16.18
N LYS A 219 -3.84 2.49 16.59
CA LYS A 219 -4.50 2.79 17.88
C LYS A 219 -6.03 2.73 17.80
N ALA A 220 -6.60 2.72 16.59
CA ALA A 220 -8.04 2.65 16.39
C ALA A 220 -8.56 1.23 16.64
N ARG A 221 -9.70 1.12 17.34
CA ARG A 221 -10.43 -0.14 17.52
C ARG A 221 -11.25 -0.47 16.28
N SER A 222 -11.91 -1.63 16.32
CA SER A 222 -12.81 -2.04 15.25
C SER A 222 -13.92 -1.03 15.02
N GLY A 223 -14.09 -0.58 13.77
CA GLY A 223 -15.09 0.42 13.39
C GLY A 223 -14.74 1.86 13.80
N GLU A 224 -13.57 2.12 14.36
CA GLU A 224 -13.17 3.48 14.75
C GLU A 224 -12.42 4.21 13.65
N VAL A 225 -12.67 5.52 13.58
CA VAL A 225 -11.87 6.48 12.83
C VAL A 225 -11.18 7.38 13.85
N LEU A 226 -9.86 7.28 13.94
CA LEU A 226 -9.04 8.15 14.78
C LEU A 226 -8.30 9.18 13.94
N VAL A 227 -8.13 10.38 14.51
CA VAL A 227 -7.36 11.46 13.90
C VAL A 227 -6.34 12.00 14.91
N SER A 228 -5.14 12.39 14.44
CA SER A 228 -4.15 13.07 15.28
C SER A 228 -4.56 14.51 15.60
N SER A 229 -3.97 15.11 16.64
CA SER A 229 -4.08 16.56 16.92
C SER A 229 -3.81 17.42 15.70
N ALA A 230 -2.80 17.13 14.89
CA ALA A 230 -2.51 17.88 13.66
C ALA A 230 -3.70 17.94 12.66
N VAL A 231 -4.54 16.90 12.60
CA VAL A 231 -5.75 16.90 11.77
C VAL A 231 -6.81 17.80 12.39
N LYS A 232 -6.99 17.72 13.71
CA LYS A 232 -7.91 18.58 14.46
C LYS A 232 -7.54 20.05 14.31
N ASP A 233 -6.26 20.38 14.40
CA ASP A 233 -5.77 21.76 14.35
C ASP A 233 -5.92 22.37 12.94
N LEU A 234 -5.93 21.54 11.90
CA LEU A 234 -6.15 21.95 10.50
C LEU A 234 -7.62 21.87 10.05
N LEU A 235 -8.53 21.37 10.89
CA LEU A 235 -9.95 21.40 10.57
C LEU A 235 -10.48 22.83 10.67
N ALA A 236 -11.20 23.27 9.64
CA ALA A 236 -11.88 24.56 9.68
C ALA A 236 -12.95 24.57 10.78
N SER A 237 -13.09 25.70 11.47
CA SER A 237 -14.08 25.93 12.53
C SER A 237 -15.53 25.66 12.07
N GLN A 238 -15.81 25.87 10.79
CA GLN A 238 -17.11 25.64 10.16
C GLN A 238 -17.39 24.18 9.73
N SER A 239 -16.51 23.23 10.05
CA SER A 239 -16.77 21.82 9.73
C SER A 239 -17.81 21.20 10.67
N GLN A 240 -18.75 20.43 10.14
CA GLN A 240 -19.76 19.70 10.94
C GLN A 240 -19.18 18.43 11.61
N ILE A 241 -17.86 18.28 11.62
CA ILE A 241 -17.19 17.07 12.09
C ILE A 241 -17.02 17.16 13.61
N ARG A 242 -17.66 16.25 14.34
CA ARG A 242 -17.50 16.11 15.78
C ARG A 242 -16.33 15.19 16.11
N LEU A 243 -15.45 15.67 17.00
CA LEU A 243 -14.28 14.96 17.47
C LEU A 243 -14.34 14.81 18.99
N ARG A 244 -14.27 13.58 19.47
CA ARG A 244 -14.15 13.26 20.89
C ARG A 244 -12.72 12.97 21.27
N ASP A 245 -12.24 13.55 22.37
CA ASP A 245 -10.90 13.26 22.88
C ASP A 245 -10.72 11.76 23.14
N HIS A 246 -9.63 11.22 22.60
CA HIS A 246 -9.22 9.83 22.78
C HIS A 246 -7.90 9.75 23.57
N GLY A 247 -7.52 10.84 24.23
CA GLY A 247 -6.37 10.91 25.12
C GLY A 247 -5.03 11.01 24.41
N SER A 248 -3.96 11.01 25.21
CA SER A 248 -2.57 11.13 24.76
C SER A 248 -1.92 9.75 24.61
N HIS A 249 -1.31 9.47 23.47
CA HIS A 249 -0.72 8.18 23.11
C HIS A 249 0.76 8.30 22.75
N GLN A 250 1.57 7.36 23.23
CA GLN A 250 2.90 7.14 22.66
C GLN A 250 2.76 6.32 21.38
N LEU A 251 3.26 6.85 20.26
CA LEU A 251 3.28 6.17 18.97
C LEU A 251 4.65 5.50 18.77
N LYS A 252 4.66 4.22 18.37
CA LYS A 252 5.91 3.44 18.26
C LYS A 252 6.86 4.09 17.26
N GLY A 253 8.06 4.46 17.74
CA GLY A 253 9.13 5.04 16.92
C GLY A 253 8.87 6.49 16.49
N VAL A 254 7.89 7.17 17.09
CA VAL A 254 7.61 8.59 16.85
C VAL A 254 7.94 9.35 18.14
N PRO A 255 8.74 10.44 18.07
CA PRO A 255 8.99 11.30 19.22
C PRO A 255 7.70 11.93 19.76
N ALA A 256 7.73 12.26 21.05
CA ALA A 256 6.63 12.86 21.81
C ALA A 256 5.36 12.01 21.90
N ARG A 257 4.45 12.45 22.77
CA ARG A 257 3.11 11.89 22.87
C ARG A 257 2.15 12.66 21.99
N TRP A 258 1.23 11.94 21.37
CA TRP A 258 0.27 12.48 20.42
C TRP A 258 -1.13 12.36 21.00
N ARG A 259 -1.84 13.48 21.09
CA ARG A 259 -3.26 13.46 21.44
C ARG A 259 -4.06 13.02 20.20
N LEU A 260 -4.91 12.02 20.39
CA LEU A 260 -5.76 11.47 19.33
C LEU A 260 -7.21 11.82 19.63
N TYR A 261 -8.02 11.87 18.57
CA TYR A 261 -9.44 12.14 18.67
C TYR A 261 -10.20 11.12 17.84
N ARG A 262 -11.35 10.67 18.35
CA ARG A 262 -12.27 9.80 17.64
C ARG A 262 -13.29 10.65 16.91
N VAL A 263 -13.52 10.34 15.64
CA VAL A 263 -14.61 10.92 14.86
C VAL A 263 -15.93 10.34 15.35
N GLU A 264 -16.90 11.19 15.68
CA GLU A 264 -18.25 10.76 16.05
C GLU A 264 -19.14 10.62 14.81
N ASP A 265 -20.15 9.75 14.92
CA ASP A 265 -21.14 9.52 13.86
C ASP A 265 -22.17 10.67 13.76
#